data_AF-A0A3R7A5R1-F1
#
_entry.id   AF-A0A3R7A5R1-F1
#
_cell.length_a   1.000
_cell.length_b   1.000
_cell.length_c   1.000
_cell.angle_alpha   90.00
_cell.angle_beta   90.00
_cell.angle_gamma   90.00
#
_symmetry.space_group_name_H-M   'P 1'
#
loop_
_entity.id
_entity.type
_entity.pdbx_description
1 polymer ?
#
loop_
_entity_poly.entity_id
_entity_poly.type
_entity_poly.pdbx_seq_one_letter_code
_entity_poly.pdbx_strand_id
1 'polypeptide(L)'
;MKSFTAHFFALAAVAHLADAHGRLVLPPHRGYIGKLPQFKGLVPINYSDHGLSAGGIGQTSGGKNGICGDPYTGVREHETGGTYGRFPQHREKVIGACYAPGSTIGVQVQLTANHKGFFEFGLCKLNSLNDKETEECFQALAEPSGLKEWQVPPGNGFFDIQYVLPSGVTCDGDSHCVLRWHYTGWNNPGVDARGQEHFWNCADVYISNTCGSAPQPSKPTQAPGTTAKPIITTGAPVSTASPVNPSGAPATTSAPVNPTQAPVTPSPPCCCFQVVWRWRPAAYPFVKRAYTYVPPAPTYAPAMTKASTSAPIPTPSAPKPSSATPTNAPAPGPSTGLTNILPEELFLQIFPQALPIYKYEKLVAIADKYPEFANTGNADADRREVAAFLGQISLESGDLRYVEEINKSTMCEPSPKYPCAAGKQYFGRGPIQLSWNYNYKDFGKAVNLDLVASPELVATDYDLVWWSALWYWNDERWNGNIHKVVGHPGGFAKATFIINGGLECGVNPPNHDSEKSRIASFKKFCDILGVAPGDNLSCQTADFPPKAL
;
A
#
# COMPACT_ATOMS: atom_id res chain seq x y z
N MET A 1 2.35 -49.24 -27.42
CA MET A 1 3.09 -48.43 -26.44
C MET A 1 2.86 -46.95 -26.73
N LYS A 2 1.95 -46.29 -26.00
CA LYS A 2 1.91 -44.82 -25.91
C LYS A 2 1.47 -44.48 -24.49
N SER A 3 2.40 -43.95 -23.71
CA SER A 3 2.22 -43.49 -22.35
C SER A 3 1.49 -42.15 -22.38
N PHE A 4 0.40 -42.02 -21.63
CA PHE A 4 -0.27 -40.74 -21.38
C PHE A 4 0.02 -40.33 -19.94
N THR A 5 0.85 -39.31 -19.76
CA THR A 5 1.15 -38.71 -18.46
C THR A 5 0.23 -37.51 -18.26
N ALA A 6 -0.81 -37.67 -17.43
CA ALA A 6 -1.72 -36.60 -17.07
C ALA A 6 -1.04 -35.64 -16.08
N HIS A 7 -0.92 -34.36 -16.46
CA HIS A 7 -0.45 -33.31 -15.56
C HIS A 7 -1.65 -32.74 -14.80
N PHE A 8 -1.61 -32.86 -13.47
CA PHE A 8 -2.51 -32.15 -12.56
C PHE A 8 -2.16 -30.65 -12.59
N PHE A 9 -3.05 -29.81 -13.10
CA PHE A 9 -3.01 -28.37 -12.81
C PHE A 9 -3.52 -28.17 -11.38
N ALA A 10 -2.61 -27.90 -10.45
CA ALA A 10 -2.96 -27.31 -9.18
C ALA A 10 -3.43 -25.86 -9.44
N LEU A 11 -4.72 -25.61 -9.28
CA LEU A 11 -5.26 -24.25 -9.19
C LEU A 11 -4.77 -23.68 -7.85
N ALA A 12 -3.59 -23.04 -7.86
CA ALA A 12 -3.20 -22.17 -6.77
C ALA A 12 -4.16 -20.98 -6.80
N ALA A 13 -5.06 -20.92 -5.81
CA ALA A 13 -5.82 -19.71 -5.54
C ALA A 13 -4.79 -18.60 -5.26
N VAL A 14 -4.59 -17.72 -6.23
CA VAL A 14 -3.94 -16.44 -6.00
C VAL A 14 -4.89 -15.70 -5.06
N ALA A 15 -4.53 -15.65 -3.78
CA ALA A 15 -5.18 -14.77 -2.83
C ALA A 15 -4.95 -13.35 -3.35
N HIS A 16 -5.97 -12.79 -3.99
CA HIS A 16 -6.02 -11.38 -4.33
C HIS A 16 -5.81 -10.61 -3.03
N LEU A 17 -4.75 -9.83 -2.95
CA LEU A 17 -4.57 -8.79 -1.94
C LEU A 17 -5.65 -7.75 -2.26
N ALA A 18 -6.84 -7.87 -1.68
CA ALA A 18 -7.77 -6.76 -1.71
C ALA A 18 -7.24 -5.72 -0.70
N ASP A 19 -7.03 -4.52 -1.22
CA ASP A 19 -6.27 -3.49 -0.53
C ASP A 19 -7.26 -2.55 0.16
N ALA A 20 -7.93 -3.04 1.21
CA ALA A 20 -8.51 -2.09 2.15
C ALA A 20 -7.37 -1.32 2.80
N HIS A 21 -7.67 -0.10 3.17
CA HIS A 21 -6.69 0.75 3.81
C HIS A 21 -7.40 1.67 4.77
N GLY A 22 -6.87 1.74 5.99
CA GLY A 22 -7.35 2.67 6.98
C GLY A 22 -6.34 2.92 8.08
N ARG A 23 -6.48 4.07 8.73
CA ARG A 23 -5.63 4.52 9.81
C ARG A 23 -6.41 5.17 10.94
N LEU A 24 -5.99 4.92 12.17
CA LEU A 24 -6.46 5.63 13.36
C LEU A 24 -5.73 6.98 13.49
N VAL A 25 -6.44 8.05 13.15
CA VAL A 25 -5.92 9.43 13.09
C VAL A 25 -5.92 10.09 14.47
N LEU A 26 -6.94 9.80 15.29
CA LEU A 26 -7.07 10.32 16.65
C LEU A 26 -7.50 9.17 17.59
N PRO A 27 -6.76 8.92 18.69
CA PRO A 27 -5.37 9.33 18.89
C PRO A 27 -4.49 8.79 17.75
N PRO A 28 -3.44 9.52 17.31
CA PRO A 28 -2.64 9.11 16.17
C PRO A 28 -1.93 7.78 16.47
N HIS A 29 -2.17 6.78 15.64
CA HIS A 29 -1.50 5.49 15.78
C HIS A 29 -0.02 5.56 15.38
N ARG A 30 0.76 4.57 15.81
CA ARG A 30 2.22 4.49 15.64
C ARG A 30 2.69 4.68 14.19
N GLY A 31 1.95 4.18 13.20
CA GLY A 31 2.29 4.41 11.80
C GLY A 31 2.04 5.86 11.35
N TYR A 32 0.95 6.48 11.81
CA TYR A 32 0.59 7.84 11.42
C TYR A 32 1.30 8.94 12.21
N ILE A 33 1.64 8.68 13.47
CA ILE A 33 2.09 9.71 14.44
C ILE A 33 3.31 10.51 13.95
N GLY A 34 4.24 9.86 13.22
CA GLY A 34 5.43 10.52 12.66
C GLY A 34 5.13 11.58 11.58
N LYS A 35 3.92 11.58 10.99
CA LYS A 35 3.49 12.62 10.04
C LYS A 35 3.10 13.93 10.71
N LEU A 36 2.87 13.92 12.02
CA LEU A 36 2.44 15.12 12.72
C LEU A 36 3.67 15.96 13.14
N PRO A 37 3.66 17.28 12.91
CA PRO A 37 4.82 18.14 13.12
C PRO A 37 5.45 18.04 14.51
N GLN A 38 4.64 17.82 15.55
CA GLN A 38 5.10 17.72 16.93
C GLN A 38 5.92 16.46 17.24
N PHE A 39 5.88 15.43 16.39
CA PHE A 39 6.67 14.20 16.55
C PHE A 39 7.85 14.10 15.58
N LYS A 40 8.10 15.18 14.81
CA LYS A 40 9.22 15.26 13.87
C LYS A 40 10.55 15.01 14.59
N GLY A 41 11.32 14.06 14.07
CA GLY A 41 12.62 13.66 14.65
C GLY A 41 12.53 12.70 15.83
N LEU A 42 11.33 12.34 16.31
CA LEU A 42 11.11 11.33 17.35
C LEU A 42 10.60 10.01 16.75
N VAL A 43 9.66 10.09 15.82
CA VAL A 43 9.10 8.95 15.11
C VAL A 43 9.31 9.14 13.61
N PRO A 44 9.91 8.19 12.88
CA PRO A 44 9.98 8.23 11.43
C PRO A 44 8.59 8.28 10.79
N ILE A 45 8.48 8.91 9.62
CA ILE A 45 7.23 8.88 8.84
C ILE A 45 7.04 7.48 8.27
N ASN A 46 5.94 6.79 8.62
CA ASN A 46 5.49 5.61 7.89
C ASN A 46 4.57 6.03 6.73
N TYR A 47 4.97 5.76 5.49
CA TYR A 47 4.15 6.06 4.31
C TYR A 47 3.07 5.01 4.03
N SER A 48 3.19 3.82 4.62
CA SER A 48 2.22 2.71 4.55
C SER A 48 1.39 2.60 5.84
N ASP A 49 1.22 3.72 6.55
CA ASP A 49 0.46 3.84 7.81
C ASP A 49 -0.99 3.36 7.73
N HIS A 50 -1.56 3.31 6.53
CA HIS A 50 -2.93 2.89 6.27
C HIS A 50 -3.04 1.42 5.80
N GLY A 51 -1.92 0.69 5.63
CA GLY A 51 -1.88 -0.66 5.03
C GLY A 51 -1.60 -1.80 6.02
N LEU A 52 -1.86 -1.61 7.32
CA LEU A 52 -1.48 -2.55 8.38
C LEU A 52 -2.42 -3.76 8.49
N SER A 53 -2.34 -4.65 7.50
CA SER A 53 -3.23 -5.80 7.29
C SER A 53 -2.82 -7.11 7.98
N ALA A 54 -1.82 -7.06 8.85
CA ALA A 54 -1.19 -8.22 9.49
C ALA A 54 -0.71 -9.31 8.53
N GLY A 55 -0.28 -8.92 7.32
CA GLY A 55 0.19 -9.86 6.28
C GLY A 55 -0.93 -10.41 5.38
N GLY A 56 -2.14 -9.88 5.49
CA GLY A 56 -3.28 -10.18 4.63
C GLY A 56 -4.01 -11.50 4.95
N ILE A 57 -5.08 -11.76 4.20
CA ILE A 57 -6.02 -12.89 4.41
C ILE A 57 -5.29 -14.24 4.50
N GLY A 58 -4.23 -14.43 3.72
CA GLY A 58 -3.45 -15.67 3.73
C GLY A 58 -2.83 -16.00 5.10
N GLN A 59 -2.57 -14.99 5.95
CA GLN A 59 -2.11 -15.19 7.32
C GLN A 59 -3.27 -15.13 8.32
N THR A 60 -4.15 -14.13 8.20
CA THR A 60 -5.20 -13.86 9.20
C THR A 60 -6.27 -14.95 9.26
N SER A 61 -6.58 -15.59 8.12
CA SER A 61 -7.53 -16.72 8.07
C SER A 61 -7.06 -17.93 8.87
N GLY A 62 -5.74 -18.11 9.02
CA GLY A 62 -5.13 -19.11 9.90
C GLY A 62 -5.02 -18.68 11.36
N GLY A 63 -5.59 -17.53 11.74
CA GLY A 63 -5.50 -16.96 13.09
C GLY A 63 -4.14 -16.36 13.43
N LYS A 64 -3.30 -16.10 12.42
CA LYS A 64 -1.95 -15.55 12.59
C LYS A 64 -1.94 -14.07 12.21
N ASN A 65 -1.66 -13.19 13.18
CA ASN A 65 -1.54 -11.75 12.96
C ASN A 65 -0.48 -11.13 13.89
N GLY A 66 0.05 -9.97 13.54
CA GLY A 66 0.74 -9.11 14.50
C GLY A 66 -0.23 -8.36 15.40
N ILE A 67 0.27 -7.91 16.54
CA ILE A 67 -0.56 -7.25 17.55
C ILE A 67 -1.03 -5.88 17.06
N CYS A 68 -0.15 -5.17 16.36
CA CYS A 68 -0.35 -3.82 15.87
C CYS A 68 -0.39 -3.72 14.33
N GLY A 69 -0.72 -4.85 13.66
CA GLY A 69 -0.98 -4.90 12.22
C GLY A 69 0.24 -5.24 11.34
N ASP A 70 1.40 -5.51 11.95
CA ASP A 70 2.54 -6.10 11.25
C ASP A 70 2.27 -7.57 10.84
N PRO A 71 2.86 -8.07 9.74
CA PRO A 71 2.77 -9.48 9.36
C PRO A 71 3.18 -10.42 10.48
N TYR A 72 2.46 -11.53 10.68
CA TYR A 72 2.77 -12.50 11.74
C TYR A 72 4.22 -13.01 11.65
N THR A 73 4.66 -13.27 10.41
CA THR A 73 6.07 -13.52 10.10
C THR A 73 6.69 -12.24 9.55
N GLY A 74 7.50 -11.55 10.34
CA GLY A 74 8.15 -10.32 9.92
C GLY A 74 8.74 -9.53 11.09
N VAL A 75 9.36 -8.40 10.77
CA VAL A 75 9.79 -7.42 11.77
C VAL A 75 8.55 -6.75 12.38
N ARG A 76 8.52 -6.61 13.70
CA ARG A 76 7.42 -5.99 14.45
C ARG A 76 7.65 -4.48 14.58
N GLU A 77 7.42 -3.75 13.50
CA GLU A 77 7.74 -2.32 13.43
C GLU A 77 6.77 -1.45 14.24
N HIS A 78 5.51 -1.87 14.39
CA HIS A 78 4.44 -1.13 15.04
C HIS A 78 4.13 -1.60 16.47
N GLU A 79 4.81 -2.63 16.94
CA GLU A 79 4.73 -3.11 18.33
C GLU A 79 5.75 -2.37 19.22
N THR A 80 5.64 -2.51 20.55
CA THR A 80 6.53 -1.82 21.49
C THR A 80 8.00 -2.17 21.24
N GLY A 81 8.82 -1.13 21.06
CA GLY A 81 10.25 -1.20 20.72
C GLY A 81 10.55 -1.21 19.22
N GLY A 82 9.54 -1.18 18.35
CA GLY A 82 9.69 -1.18 16.90
C GLY A 82 10.10 0.18 16.29
N THR A 83 10.26 0.21 14.96
CA THR A 83 10.56 1.42 14.17
C THR A 83 9.55 2.54 14.42
N TYR A 84 8.28 2.20 14.60
CA TYR A 84 7.18 3.13 14.79
C TYR A 84 6.60 3.06 16.22
N GLY A 85 6.75 1.92 16.90
CA GLY A 85 6.45 1.76 18.34
C GLY A 85 7.61 2.21 19.23
N ARG A 86 7.82 3.53 19.34
CA ARG A 86 9.04 4.10 19.97
C ARG A 86 9.05 4.10 21.51
N PHE A 87 8.07 3.48 22.17
CA PHE A 87 8.16 3.22 23.60
C PHE A 87 9.08 2.00 23.86
N PRO A 88 9.95 1.99 24.89
CA PRO A 88 10.20 3.03 25.88
C PRO A 88 11.26 4.08 25.47
N GLN A 89 11.80 4.05 24.25
CA GLN A 89 12.90 4.94 23.84
C GLN A 89 12.57 6.44 23.96
N HIS A 90 11.34 6.84 23.63
CA HIS A 90 10.90 8.24 23.70
C HIS A 90 9.80 8.52 24.73
N ARG A 91 9.31 7.49 25.43
CA ARG A 91 8.35 7.58 26.56
C ARG A 91 7.20 8.57 26.31
N GLU A 92 7.01 9.55 27.21
CA GLU A 92 5.95 10.55 27.17
C GLU A 92 5.96 11.41 25.90
N LYS A 93 7.09 11.50 25.18
CA LYS A 93 7.24 12.35 23.99
C LYS A 93 6.60 11.79 22.74
N VAL A 94 6.19 10.51 22.76
CA VAL A 94 5.54 9.83 21.63
C VAL A 94 4.12 9.36 21.99
N ILE A 95 3.49 10.03 22.95
CA ILE A 95 2.11 9.78 23.36
C ILE A 95 1.16 10.64 22.50
N GLY A 96 0.17 9.99 21.87
CA GLY A 96 -0.76 10.64 20.96
C GLY A 96 -1.89 11.41 21.63
N ALA A 97 -2.29 11.01 22.85
CA ALA A 97 -3.34 11.68 23.62
C ALA A 97 -3.29 11.35 25.13
N CYS A 98 -3.95 12.18 25.93
CA CYS A 98 -4.11 12.04 27.39
C CYS A 98 -5.61 12.04 27.71
N TYR A 99 -6.08 11.06 28.48
CA TYR A 99 -7.48 10.90 28.86
C TYR A 99 -7.65 10.64 30.36
N ALA A 100 -8.80 11.03 30.93
CA ALA A 100 -9.13 10.70 32.31
C ALA A 100 -9.64 9.24 32.42
N PRO A 101 -9.35 8.50 33.50
CA PRO A 101 -9.95 7.20 33.74
C PRO A 101 -11.47 7.26 33.67
N GLY A 102 -12.11 6.30 32.99
CA GLY A 102 -13.56 6.24 32.87
C GLY A 102 -14.18 7.22 31.86
N SER A 103 -13.38 8.06 31.21
CA SER A 103 -13.91 9.04 30.26
C SER A 103 -14.37 8.41 28.95
N THR A 104 -15.37 9.04 28.33
CA THR A 104 -15.71 8.81 26.93
C THR A 104 -14.73 9.59 26.06
N ILE A 105 -13.99 8.87 25.21
CA ILE A 105 -13.01 9.45 24.30
C ILE A 105 -13.56 9.53 22.88
N GLY A 106 -13.19 10.58 22.17
CA GLY A 106 -13.37 10.67 20.72
C GLY A 106 -12.21 9.98 20.02
N VAL A 107 -12.53 9.12 19.06
CA VAL A 107 -11.56 8.53 18.14
C VAL A 107 -11.93 8.87 16.71
N GLN A 108 -10.93 9.06 15.85
CA GLN A 108 -11.14 9.34 14.44
C GLN A 108 -10.38 8.32 13.60
N VAL A 109 -11.10 7.59 12.76
CA VAL A 109 -10.54 6.63 11.81
C VAL A 109 -10.71 7.19 10.41
N GLN A 110 -9.67 7.10 9.58
CA GLN A 110 -9.78 7.37 8.15
C GLN A 110 -9.74 6.05 7.40
N LEU A 111 -10.75 5.77 6.57
CA LEU A 111 -10.68 4.71 5.56
C LEU A 111 -10.42 5.34 4.19
N THR A 112 -9.37 4.88 3.52
CA THR A 112 -9.10 5.21 2.12
C THR A 112 -9.69 4.16 1.17
N ALA A 113 -10.01 2.97 1.69
CA ALA A 113 -10.83 1.96 1.02
C ALA A 113 -11.76 1.28 2.04
N ASN A 114 -13.06 1.43 1.82
CA ASN A 114 -14.13 0.94 2.70
C ASN A 114 -14.67 -0.41 2.22
N HIS A 115 -14.56 -1.42 3.07
CA HIS A 115 -15.05 -2.78 2.84
C HIS A 115 -16.23 -3.15 3.74
N LYS A 116 -17.01 -2.17 4.21
CA LYS A 116 -18.11 -2.35 5.18
C LYS A 116 -17.61 -3.04 6.45
N GLY A 117 -18.37 -3.94 7.06
CA GLY A 117 -17.95 -4.62 8.29
C GLY A 117 -18.01 -3.71 9.50
N PHE A 118 -17.07 -3.86 10.43
CA PHE A 118 -17.14 -3.18 11.72
C PHE A 118 -15.75 -2.85 12.30
N PHE A 119 -15.72 -1.83 13.16
CA PHE A 119 -14.57 -1.48 13.97
C PHE A 119 -14.72 -1.99 15.40
N GLU A 120 -13.61 -2.41 15.97
CA GLU A 120 -13.47 -2.71 17.39
C GLU A 120 -12.29 -1.92 17.96
N PHE A 121 -12.40 -1.61 19.25
CA PHE A 121 -11.32 -0.98 20.01
C PHE A 121 -10.99 -1.79 21.25
N GLY A 122 -9.70 -1.92 21.53
CA GLY A 122 -9.20 -2.56 22.74
C GLY A 122 -8.19 -1.68 23.45
N LEU A 123 -8.09 -1.83 24.77
CA LEU A 123 -7.09 -1.15 25.59
C LEU A 123 -6.20 -2.17 26.27
N CYS A 124 -4.89 -2.01 26.11
CA CYS A 124 -3.88 -2.79 26.81
C CYS A 124 -3.11 -1.89 27.76
N LYS A 125 -3.00 -2.28 29.03
CA LYS A 125 -2.13 -1.62 30.01
C LYS A 125 -0.83 -2.40 30.15
N LEU A 126 0.27 -1.73 29.86
CA LEU A 126 1.63 -2.23 30.06
C LEU A 126 2.16 -1.62 31.37
N ASN A 127 2.58 -2.46 32.30
CA ASN A 127 2.88 -2.08 33.69
C ASN A 127 4.34 -1.63 33.89
N SER A 128 5.24 -2.02 32.98
CA SER A 128 6.64 -1.66 33.03
C SER A 128 7.17 -1.18 31.67
N LEU A 129 8.35 -0.54 31.68
CA LEU A 129 9.01 -0.02 30.47
C LEU A 129 9.36 -1.11 29.44
N ASN A 130 9.50 -2.36 29.88
CA ASN A 130 9.92 -3.47 29.04
C ASN A 130 8.77 -4.40 28.68
N ASP A 131 7.57 -4.12 29.16
CA ASP A 131 6.39 -4.89 28.82
C ASP A 131 6.08 -4.72 27.33
N LYS A 132 5.53 -5.78 26.72
CA LYS A 132 5.08 -5.78 25.34
C LYS A 132 3.62 -6.15 25.28
N GLU A 133 2.94 -5.68 24.26
CA GLU A 133 1.56 -6.04 23.99
C GLU A 133 1.45 -7.54 23.70
N THR A 134 0.37 -8.14 24.19
CA THR A 134 -0.05 -9.49 23.82
C THR A 134 -1.54 -9.45 23.46
N GLU A 135 -2.06 -10.46 22.77
CA GLU A 135 -3.49 -10.49 22.47
C GLU A 135 -4.34 -10.49 23.74
N GLU A 136 -3.87 -11.14 24.80
CA GLU A 136 -4.57 -11.28 26.09
C GLU A 136 -4.64 -9.97 26.89
N CYS A 137 -3.75 -9.00 26.62
CA CYS A 137 -3.74 -7.76 27.38
C CYS A 137 -4.83 -6.78 26.94
N PHE A 138 -5.38 -6.94 25.72
CA PHE A 138 -6.39 -6.03 25.19
C PHE A 138 -7.76 -6.33 25.76
N GLN A 139 -8.24 -5.43 26.62
CA GLN A 139 -9.62 -5.38 27.05
C GLN A 139 -10.46 -4.67 25.99
N ALA A 140 -11.50 -5.33 25.48
CA ALA A 140 -12.45 -4.73 24.54
C ALA A 140 -13.16 -3.52 25.17
N LEU A 141 -13.21 -2.41 24.44
CA LEU A 141 -13.94 -1.21 24.79
C LEU A 141 -15.34 -1.26 24.18
N ALA A 142 -16.23 -0.42 24.70
CA ALA A 142 -17.57 -0.24 24.18
C ALA A 142 -17.88 1.23 23.97
N GLU A 143 -18.76 1.50 23.00
CA GLU A 143 -19.41 2.78 22.83
C GLU A 143 -20.24 3.14 24.08
N PRO A 144 -20.63 4.41 24.27
CA PRO A 144 -21.56 4.80 25.34
C PRO A 144 -22.89 4.05 25.32
N SER A 145 -23.30 3.52 24.16
CA SER A 145 -24.47 2.65 24.00
C SER A 145 -24.28 1.24 24.56
N GLY A 146 -23.05 0.83 24.87
CA GLY A 146 -22.67 -0.51 25.30
C GLY A 146 -22.29 -1.46 24.15
N LEU A 147 -22.39 -1.02 22.89
CA LEU A 147 -21.96 -1.81 21.73
C LEU A 147 -20.43 -1.83 21.62
N LYS A 148 -19.86 -2.99 21.28
CA LYS A 148 -18.41 -3.15 21.09
C LYS A 148 -18.00 -2.98 19.63
N GLU A 149 -18.86 -3.42 18.72
CA GLU A 149 -18.67 -3.35 17.28
C GLU A 149 -19.38 -2.11 16.72
N TRP A 150 -18.62 -1.21 16.12
CA TRP A 150 -19.18 -0.07 15.41
C TRP A 150 -19.29 -0.38 13.92
N GLN A 151 -20.52 -0.44 13.41
CA GLN A 151 -20.78 -0.82 12.01
C GLN A 151 -20.33 0.28 11.05
N VAL A 152 -19.49 -0.07 10.08
CA VAL A 152 -18.89 0.89 9.14
C VAL A 152 -19.92 1.31 8.09
N PRO A 153 -20.32 2.60 8.04
CA PRO A 153 -21.17 3.12 6.98
C PRO A 153 -20.45 3.04 5.63
N PRO A 154 -21.19 2.99 4.50
CA PRO A 154 -20.56 3.02 3.19
C PRO A 154 -19.81 4.34 2.93
N GLY A 155 -18.77 4.27 2.10
CA GLY A 155 -18.00 5.43 1.62
C GLY A 155 -16.61 5.56 2.24
N ASN A 156 -15.68 6.15 1.50
CA ASN A 156 -14.34 6.43 2.02
C ASN A 156 -14.35 7.80 2.71
N GLY A 157 -13.53 7.99 3.74
CA GLY A 157 -13.49 9.24 4.48
C GLY A 157 -13.08 9.07 5.93
N PHE A 158 -13.40 10.09 6.73
CA PHE A 158 -13.14 10.12 8.17
C PHE A 158 -14.41 9.77 8.93
N PHE A 159 -14.25 8.93 9.95
CA PHE A 159 -15.31 8.48 10.84
C PHE A 159 -14.95 8.88 12.26
N ASP A 160 -15.78 9.74 12.85
CA ASP A 160 -15.69 10.14 14.25
C ASP A 160 -16.55 9.21 15.10
N ILE A 161 -15.93 8.56 16.09
CA ILE A 161 -16.54 7.52 16.92
C ILE A 161 -16.24 7.81 18.39
N GLN A 162 -17.03 7.26 19.31
CA GLN A 162 -16.82 7.42 20.75
C GLN A 162 -16.73 6.08 21.45
N TYR A 163 -15.77 5.94 22.37
CA TYR A 163 -15.60 4.75 23.21
C TYR A 163 -15.36 5.14 24.66
N VAL A 164 -15.79 4.29 25.60
CA VAL A 164 -15.65 4.51 27.04
C VAL A 164 -14.42 3.78 27.56
N LEU A 165 -13.50 4.51 28.19
CA LEU A 165 -12.33 3.91 28.85
C LEU A 165 -12.72 3.26 30.18
N PRO A 166 -12.02 2.21 30.65
CA PRO A 166 -12.25 1.64 31.97
C PRO A 166 -11.95 2.66 33.09
N SER A 167 -12.83 2.76 34.09
CA SER A 167 -12.68 3.71 35.22
C SER A 167 -11.55 3.36 36.19
N GLY A 168 -11.17 2.08 36.27
CA GLY A 168 -10.10 1.59 37.15
C GLY A 168 -8.72 1.52 36.53
N VAL A 169 -8.52 2.04 35.31
CA VAL A 169 -7.25 1.96 34.58
C VAL A 169 -6.56 3.32 34.57
N THR A 170 -5.33 3.34 35.05
CA THR A 170 -4.36 4.43 34.88
C THR A 170 -3.04 3.86 34.35
N CYS A 171 -2.31 4.65 33.59
CA CYS A 171 -0.99 4.31 33.06
C CYS A 171 -0.05 5.52 33.15
N ASP A 172 0.33 5.80 34.39
CA ASP A 172 1.26 6.86 34.78
C ASP A 172 2.68 6.32 35.01
N GLY A 173 3.67 7.22 34.98
CA GLY A 173 5.06 6.89 35.29
C GLY A 173 5.68 5.95 34.25
N ASP A 174 6.14 4.78 34.72
CA ASP A 174 6.74 3.75 33.86
C ASP A 174 5.70 2.83 33.19
N SER A 175 4.40 3.00 33.51
CA SER A 175 3.29 2.35 32.81
C SER A 175 2.88 3.15 31.58
N HIS A 176 2.40 2.46 30.54
CA HIS A 176 1.81 3.09 29.36
C HIS A 176 0.62 2.28 28.86
N CYS A 177 -0.34 2.96 28.22
CA CYS A 177 -1.49 2.30 27.62
C CYS A 177 -1.40 2.32 26.12
N VAL A 178 -1.83 1.21 25.51
CA VAL A 178 -1.93 1.06 24.06
C VAL A 178 -3.39 0.89 23.70
N LEU A 179 -3.93 1.83 22.92
CA LEU A 179 -5.24 1.73 22.31
C LEU A 179 -5.08 1.04 20.95
N ARG A 180 -5.80 -0.07 20.73
CA ARG A 180 -5.80 -0.79 19.46
C ARG A 180 -7.12 -0.59 18.74
N TRP A 181 -7.05 -0.11 17.51
CA TRP A 181 -8.14 -0.19 16.55
C TRP A 181 -7.98 -1.46 15.72
N HIS A 182 -9.07 -2.20 15.55
CA HIS A 182 -9.16 -3.36 14.68
C HIS A 182 -10.35 -3.18 13.74
N TYR A 183 -10.08 -3.24 12.44
CA TYR A 183 -11.09 -3.26 11.40
C TYR A 183 -11.26 -4.68 10.88
N THR A 184 -12.48 -5.19 10.88
CA THR A 184 -12.86 -6.41 10.16
C THR A 184 -13.78 -6.03 9.01
N GLY A 185 -13.31 -6.27 7.78
CA GLY A 185 -14.06 -6.01 6.56
C GLY A 185 -15.21 -7.00 6.36
N TRP A 186 -15.99 -6.77 5.30
CA TRP A 186 -17.08 -7.66 4.89
C TRP A 186 -17.18 -7.79 3.38
N ASN A 187 -16.03 -7.74 2.71
CA ASN A 187 -15.90 -7.80 1.26
C ASN A 187 -15.70 -9.21 0.71
N ASN A 188 -15.58 -10.23 1.57
CA ASN A 188 -15.49 -11.63 1.15
C ASN A 188 -16.82 -12.36 1.43
N PRO A 189 -17.66 -12.63 0.41
CA PRO A 189 -18.93 -13.31 0.60
C PRO A 189 -18.74 -14.79 0.99
N GLY A 190 -19.50 -15.26 1.96
CA GLY A 190 -19.56 -16.69 2.30
C GLY A 190 -18.40 -17.22 3.16
N VAL A 191 -17.52 -16.36 3.65
CA VAL A 191 -16.47 -16.71 4.62
C VAL A 191 -16.78 -16.15 6.01
N ASP A 192 -16.20 -16.77 7.04
CA ASP A 192 -16.33 -16.30 8.42
C ASP A 192 -15.53 -15.01 8.66
N ALA A 193 -15.57 -14.48 9.89
CA ALA A 193 -14.87 -13.26 10.25
C ALA A 193 -13.35 -13.34 9.98
N ARG A 194 -12.72 -14.51 10.15
CA ARG A 194 -11.27 -14.70 9.92
C ARG A 194 -10.91 -14.77 8.44
N GLY A 195 -11.85 -15.18 7.60
CA GLY A 195 -11.74 -15.08 6.15
C GLY A 195 -11.92 -13.67 5.58
N GLN A 196 -12.30 -12.69 6.40
CA GLN A 196 -12.39 -11.30 5.97
C GLN A 196 -11.01 -10.62 5.98
N GLU A 197 -10.95 -9.46 5.34
CA GLU A 197 -9.80 -8.57 5.47
C GLU A 197 -9.77 -7.90 6.83
N HIS A 198 -8.58 -7.76 7.39
CA HIS A 198 -8.41 -7.17 8.70
C HIS A 198 -7.29 -6.15 8.72
N PHE A 199 -7.45 -5.12 9.54
CA PHE A 199 -6.43 -4.07 9.75
C PHE A 199 -6.32 -3.75 11.22
N TRP A 200 -5.09 -3.60 11.72
CA TRP A 200 -4.83 -3.25 13.11
C TRP A 200 -3.94 -2.03 13.18
N ASN A 201 -4.25 -1.14 14.12
CA ASN A 201 -3.39 -0.02 14.47
C ASN A 201 -3.29 0.09 15.99
N CYS A 202 -2.10 0.39 16.50
CA CYS A 202 -1.87 0.70 17.91
C CYS A 202 -1.50 2.17 18.08
N ALA A 203 -2.11 2.84 19.06
CA ALA A 203 -1.80 4.21 19.45
C ALA A 203 -1.41 4.25 20.93
N ASP A 204 -0.30 4.91 21.25
CA ASP A 204 0.14 5.12 22.62
C ASP A 204 -0.64 6.29 23.23
N VAL A 205 -1.28 6.02 24.38
CA VAL A 205 -2.11 7.00 25.11
C VAL A 205 -1.76 7.01 26.58
N TYR A 206 -1.94 8.15 27.23
CA TYR A 206 -1.95 8.24 28.68
C TYR A 206 -3.37 8.25 29.23
N ILE A 207 -3.55 7.50 30.31
CA ILE A 207 -4.77 7.52 31.11
C ILE A 207 -4.36 7.89 32.53
N SER A 208 -4.72 9.10 32.93
CA SER A 208 -4.27 9.69 34.19
C SER A 208 -5.35 10.59 34.79
N ASN A 209 -5.39 10.63 36.12
CA ASN A 209 -6.22 11.59 36.84
C ASN A 209 -5.82 13.05 36.57
N THR A 210 -4.62 13.30 36.02
CA THR A 210 -4.16 14.64 35.64
C THR A 210 -4.54 15.06 34.22
N CYS A 211 -5.04 14.15 33.37
CA CYS A 211 -5.41 14.47 31.99
C CYS A 211 -6.68 15.37 31.91
N GLY A 212 -7.42 15.55 33.00
CA GLY A 212 -8.70 16.27 33.07
C GLY A 212 -8.62 17.79 33.26
N SER A 213 -7.46 18.43 33.10
CA SER A 213 -7.31 19.90 33.31
C SER A 213 -6.72 20.67 32.12
N ALA A 214 -6.37 20.01 31.01
CA ALA A 214 -5.79 20.66 29.83
C ALA A 214 -6.71 20.52 28.61
N PRO A 215 -6.81 21.54 27.74
CA PRO A 215 -7.61 21.45 26.52
C PRO A 215 -7.08 20.32 25.62
N GLN A 216 -8.00 19.49 25.12
CA GLN A 216 -7.70 18.45 24.13
C GLN A 216 -6.87 19.02 22.98
N PRO A 217 -5.87 18.28 22.45
CA PRO A 217 -5.17 18.68 21.24
C PRO A 217 -6.19 19.01 20.14
N SER A 218 -6.14 20.25 19.66
CA SER A 218 -7.08 20.77 18.67
C SER A 218 -6.99 19.96 17.38
N LYS A 219 -8.15 19.50 16.91
CA LYS A 219 -8.42 18.93 15.57
C LYS A 219 -7.54 19.59 14.49
N PRO A 220 -6.84 18.84 13.63
CA PRO A 220 -6.30 19.40 12.40
C PRO A 220 -7.47 19.97 11.59
N THR A 221 -7.48 21.28 11.37
CA THR A 221 -8.56 21.94 10.63
C THR A 221 -8.39 21.61 9.15
N GLN A 222 -9.26 20.76 8.59
CA GLN A 222 -9.52 20.67 7.16
C GLN A 222 -10.90 21.27 6.86
N ALA A 223 -10.99 21.92 5.69
CA ALA A 223 -12.15 22.66 5.21
C ALA A 223 -13.44 21.80 5.19
N PRO A 224 -14.64 22.42 5.26
CA PRO A 224 -15.89 21.70 5.47
C PRO A 224 -16.26 20.84 4.25
N GLY A 225 -16.02 19.53 4.36
CA GLY A 225 -16.78 18.52 3.61
C GLY A 225 -18.10 18.29 4.32
N THR A 226 -19.22 18.46 3.62
CA THR A 226 -20.58 18.32 4.16
C THR A 226 -20.84 16.91 4.68
N THR A 227 -20.82 16.72 6.00
CA THR A 227 -21.38 15.54 6.67
C THR A 227 -22.88 15.74 6.87
N ALA A 228 -23.69 15.06 6.05
CA ALA A 228 -25.11 14.93 6.31
C ALA A 228 -25.32 13.96 7.49
N LYS A 229 -25.95 14.46 8.55
CA LYS A 229 -26.38 13.68 9.73
C LYS A 229 -27.53 12.75 9.32
N PRO A 230 -27.55 11.45 9.68
CA PRO A 230 -28.68 10.59 9.40
C PRO A 230 -29.85 10.98 10.30
N ILE A 231 -30.97 11.40 9.70
CA ILE A 231 -32.27 11.49 10.37
C ILE A 231 -32.92 10.11 10.22
N ILE A 232 -33.08 9.41 11.35
CA ILE A 232 -33.98 8.26 11.44
C ILE A 232 -35.41 8.81 11.46
N THR A 233 -36.23 8.48 10.46
CA THR A 233 -37.68 8.61 10.59
C THR A 233 -38.36 7.42 9.94
N THR A 234 -39.08 6.69 10.79
CA THR A 234 -39.99 5.59 10.50
C THR A 234 -41.20 6.07 9.69
N GLY A 235 -41.59 5.34 8.64
CA GLY A 235 -42.89 5.51 7.99
C GLY A 235 -42.99 4.86 6.61
N ALA A 236 -43.89 3.87 6.49
CA ALA A 236 -44.20 3.09 5.29
C ALA A 236 -45.08 3.87 4.26
N PRO A 237 -45.36 3.33 3.05
CA PRO A 237 -45.50 4.08 1.79
C PRO A 237 -46.92 4.52 1.44
N VAL A 238 -47.07 5.59 0.64
CA VAL A 238 -48.31 5.92 -0.07
C VAL A 238 -48.03 6.49 -1.47
N SER A 239 -48.64 5.87 -2.47
CA SER A 239 -48.73 6.28 -3.89
C SER A 239 -49.59 7.54 -4.08
N THR A 240 -49.28 8.36 -5.10
CA THR A 240 -50.14 8.63 -6.30
C THR A 240 -49.89 10.01 -6.94
N ALA A 241 -49.82 9.96 -8.28
CA ALA A 241 -50.35 10.87 -9.31
C ALA A 241 -49.88 12.34 -9.44
N SER A 242 -49.40 12.63 -10.66
CA SER A 242 -49.23 13.95 -11.29
C SER A 242 -50.56 14.65 -11.63
N PRO A 243 -50.53 15.97 -11.87
CA PRO A 243 -51.27 16.56 -13.00
C PRO A 243 -50.44 17.60 -13.80
N VAL A 244 -50.36 17.49 -15.13
CA VAL A 244 -51.17 18.15 -16.19
C VAL A 244 -50.63 19.52 -16.65
N ASN A 245 -50.45 19.58 -17.98
CA ASN A 245 -50.00 20.68 -18.84
C ASN A 245 -51.23 21.38 -19.48
N PRO A 246 -51.09 22.63 -19.98
CA PRO A 246 -51.57 22.93 -21.34
C PRO A 246 -50.66 23.99 -22.02
N SER A 247 -50.63 24.26 -23.32
CA SER A 247 -51.15 23.73 -24.59
C SER A 247 -50.57 24.66 -25.67
N GLY A 248 -50.33 24.19 -26.91
CA GLY A 248 -49.99 25.08 -28.03
C GLY A 248 -49.36 24.37 -29.23
N ALA A 249 -50.19 23.79 -30.11
CA ALA A 249 -49.88 23.42 -31.50
C ALA A 249 -50.42 24.54 -32.44
N PRO A 250 -50.26 24.55 -33.80
CA PRO A 250 -50.17 23.44 -34.78
C PRO A 250 -49.14 23.74 -35.94
N ALA A 251 -48.94 23.03 -37.07
CA ALA A 251 -49.71 22.10 -37.88
C ALA A 251 -48.82 21.38 -38.96
N THR A 252 -49.20 20.14 -39.35
CA THR A 252 -49.25 19.53 -40.72
C THR A 252 -47.96 19.38 -41.58
N THR A 253 -47.65 18.32 -42.37
CA THR A 253 -48.36 17.13 -42.93
C THR A 253 -47.38 16.18 -43.68
N SER A 254 -47.80 14.90 -43.81
CA SER A 254 -47.52 13.87 -44.85
C SER A 254 -46.19 13.08 -44.94
N ALA A 255 -46.34 11.75 -45.09
CA ALA A 255 -45.37 10.64 -45.19
C ALA A 255 -45.16 10.18 -46.67
N PRO A 256 -44.78 8.92 -47.01
CA PRO A 256 -43.65 8.03 -46.65
C PRO A 256 -42.86 7.52 -47.89
N VAL A 257 -41.61 7.03 -47.76
CA VAL A 257 -41.03 6.04 -48.73
C VAL A 257 -39.95 5.15 -48.05
N ASN A 258 -40.04 3.84 -48.28
CA ASN A 258 -38.97 2.84 -48.11
C ASN A 258 -38.75 2.18 -49.49
N PRO A 259 -37.53 1.69 -49.84
CA PRO A 259 -37.44 0.26 -50.14
C PRO A 259 -36.11 -0.47 -49.83
N THR A 260 -36.26 -1.70 -49.31
CA THR A 260 -35.60 -2.97 -49.71
C THR A 260 -34.24 -3.42 -49.13
N GLN A 261 -34.27 -4.60 -48.48
CA GLN A 261 -33.16 -5.49 -48.04
C GLN A 261 -32.61 -6.33 -49.23
N ALA A 262 -31.35 -6.80 -49.29
CA ALA A 262 -30.68 -7.97 -48.65
C ALA A 262 -29.48 -8.35 -49.59
N PRO A 263 -28.44 -9.19 -49.25
CA PRO A 263 -28.51 -10.37 -48.39
C PRO A 263 -27.31 -10.65 -47.43
N VAL A 264 -27.54 -11.69 -46.63
CA VAL A 264 -26.80 -12.22 -45.49
C VAL A 264 -25.83 -13.33 -45.93
N THR A 265 -24.69 -13.50 -45.26
CA THR A 265 -24.07 -14.83 -45.05
C THR A 265 -23.53 -14.98 -43.62
N PRO A 266 -23.55 -16.20 -43.03
CA PRO A 266 -23.42 -16.44 -41.59
C PRO A 266 -22.07 -17.03 -41.16
N SER A 267 -21.64 -16.74 -39.93
CA SER A 267 -20.55 -17.45 -39.24
C SER A 267 -21.12 -18.39 -38.16
N PRO A 268 -20.64 -19.65 -38.03
CA PRO A 268 -21.20 -20.64 -37.10
C PRO A 268 -20.57 -20.59 -35.68
N PRO A 269 -21.16 -21.31 -34.69
CA PRO A 269 -21.33 -20.81 -33.33
C PRO A 269 -20.47 -21.50 -32.25
N CYS A 270 -20.53 -20.91 -31.04
CA CYS A 270 -20.17 -21.50 -29.75
C CYS A 270 -20.75 -22.90 -29.56
N CYS A 271 -19.91 -23.83 -29.08
CA CYS A 271 -20.35 -25.07 -28.45
C CYS A 271 -20.06 -25.05 -26.95
N CYS A 272 -21.14 -24.96 -26.16
CA CYS A 272 -21.19 -25.53 -24.82
C CYS A 272 -21.21 -27.05 -24.95
N PHE A 273 -20.35 -27.75 -24.20
CA PHE A 273 -20.59 -29.15 -23.85
C PHE A 273 -20.74 -29.27 -22.33
N GLN A 274 -21.96 -29.61 -21.92
CA GLN A 274 -22.27 -30.15 -20.62
C GLN A 274 -21.68 -31.56 -20.51
N VAL A 275 -20.95 -31.84 -19.43
CA VAL A 275 -20.73 -33.21 -18.97
C VAL A 275 -21.17 -33.29 -17.52
N VAL A 276 -22.23 -34.06 -17.32
CA VAL A 276 -22.84 -34.40 -16.04
C VAL A 276 -21.99 -35.49 -15.39
N TRP A 277 -21.47 -35.26 -14.19
CA TRP A 277 -20.94 -36.33 -13.35
C TRP A 277 -21.68 -36.37 -12.01
N ARG A 278 -22.41 -37.48 -11.83
CA ARG A 278 -23.08 -37.89 -10.59
C ARG A 278 -22.05 -38.08 -9.47
N TRP A 279 -22.29 -37.43 -8.34
CA TRP A 279 -21.61 -37.75 -7.07
C TRP A 279 -22.23 -38.99 -6.43
N ARG A 280 -21.40 -39.96 -6.07
CA ARG A 280 -21.68 -40.97 -5.03
C ARG A 280 -20.57 -40.87 -3.97
N PRO A 281 -20.90 -40.80 -2.67
CA PRO A 281 -19.88 -40.68 -1.63
C PRO A 281 -19.35 -42.06 -1.24
N ALA A 282 -18.03 -42.16 -1.07
CA ALA A 282 -17.41 -43.26 -0.33
C ALA A 282 -16.69 -42.66 0.88
N ALA A 283 -17.28 -42.88 2.06
CA ALA A 283 -16.65 -42.72 3.35
C ALA A 283 -15.53 -43.75 3.54
N TYR A 284 -14.51 -43.46 4.37
CA TYR A 284 -13.73 -44.41 5.22
C TYR A 284 -12.58 -43.64 5.93
N PRO A 285 -11.98 -44.15 7.03
CA PRO A 285 -12.36 -43.74 8.39
C PRO A 285 -11.21 -43.13 9.22
N PHE A 286 -11.60 -42.63 10.38
CA PHE A 286 -10.77 -42.23 11.52
C PHE A 286 -9.73 -43.30 11.93
N VAL A 287 -8.51 -42.86 12.21
CA VAL A 287 -7.63 -43.51 13.20
C VAL A 287 -7.04 -42.43 14.12
N LYS A 288 -7.47 -42.44 15.38
CA LYS A 288 -6.87 -41.67 16.47
C LYS A 288 -5.55 -42.34 16.88
N ARG A 289 -4.47 -41.58 17.02
CA ARG A 289 -3.33 -41.99 17.84
C ARG A 289 -3.01 -40.90 18.86
N ALA A 290 -3.24 -41.24 20.12
CA ALA A 290 -2.87 -40.45 21.28
C ALA A 290 -1.37 -40.61 21.55
N TYR A 291 -0.72 -39.52 21.95
CA TYR A 291 0.56 -39.57 22.66
C TYR A 291 0.45 -38.71 23.92
N THR A 292 0.66 -39.36 25.06
CA THR A 292 0.71 -38.77 26.39
C THR A 292 2.14 -38.32 26.72
N TYR A 293 2.26 -37.00 26.92
CA TYR A 293 3.07 -36.22 27.89
C TYR A 293 4.16 -36.90 28.73
N VAL A 294 5.37 -36.28 28.81
CA VAL A 294 6.09 -35.93 30.07
C VAL A 294 7.08 -34.76 29.81
N PRO A 295 7.07 -33.66 30.59
CA PRO A 295 8.08 -32.60 30.62
C PRO A 295 9.07 -32.79 31.79
N PRO A 296 10.27 -32.18 31.77
CA PRO A 296 11.05 -31.98 32.97
C PRO A 296 10.83 -30.57 33.56
N ALA A 297 10.62 -30.54 34.87
CA ALA A 297 10.56 -29.36 35.73
C ALA A 297 11.93 -29.12 36.43
N PRO A 298 12.14 -27.98 37.12
CA PRO A 298 13.42 -27.30 37.30
C PRO A 298 14.21 -27.80 38.51
N THR A 299 15.52 -27.48 38.55
CA THR A 299 16.32 -27.57 39.78
C THR A 299 17.10 -26.28 40.06
N TYR A 300 17.20 -26.03 41.36
CA TYR A 300 17.56 -24.82 42.09
C TYR A 300 19.07 -24.48 42.07
N ALA A 301 19.38 -23.18 42.23
CA ALA A 301 20.64 -22.63 42.76
C ALA A 301 20.78 -22.92 44.29
N PRO A 302 21.80 -22.48 45.08
CA PRO A 302 22.97 -21.63 44.78
C PRO A 302 24.31 -22.10 45.44
N ALA A 303 25.42 -21.40 45.20
CA ALA A 303 26.53 -21.32 46.16
C ALA A 303 27.34 -20.01 46.00
N MET A 304 27.45 -19.30 47.12
CA MET A 304 28.29 -18.11 47.31
C MET A 304 29.79 -18.50 47.40
N THR A 305 30.69 -17.62 46.96
CA THR A 305 31.95 -17.34 47.69
C THR A 305 32.48 -15.93 47.42
N LYS A 306 32.56 -15.21 48.55
CA LYS A 306 33.40 -14.09 49.02
C LYS A 306 34.18 -13.19 48.04
N ALA A 307 34.02 -11.90 48.35
CA ALA A 307 34.78 -10.73 47.93
C ALA A 307 36.27 -10.75 48.30
N SER A 308 37.08 -10.03 47.52
CA SER A 308 38.31 -9.39 48.00
C SER A 308 38.45 -8.00 47.38
N THR A 309 38.85 -7.08 48.24
CA THR A 309 38.93 -5.63 48.09
C THR A 309 40.24 -5.19 47.44
N SER A 310 40.21 -4.18 46.58
CA SER A 310 41.32 -3.22 46.44
C SER A 310 40.83 -1.87 45.90
N ALA A 311 41.44 -0.82 46.43
CA ALA A 311 41.05 0.60 46.36
C ALA A 311 41.53 1.30 45.06
N PRO A 312 41.17 2.57 44.81
CA PRO A 312 41.18 3.20 43.49
C PRO A 312 42.50 3.89 43.13
N ILE A 313 42.84 3.90 41.84
CA ILE A 313 43.98 4.62 41.23
C ILE A 313 43.48 5.36 39.97
N PRO A 314 44.01 6.55 39.63
CA PRO A 314 43.20 7.69 39.19
C PRO A 314 43.08 7.85 37.67
N THR A 315 42.12 8.69 37.29
CA THR A 315 41.85 9.21 35.95
C THR A 315 43.05 9.94 35.34
N PRO A 316 43.41 9.68 34.06
CA PRO A 316 44.17 10.63 33.26
C PRO A 316 43.23 11.56 32.49
N SER A 317 43.54 12.85 32.62
CA SER A 317 42.88 13.98 31.96
C SER A 317 42.95 13.91 30.43
N ALA A 318 41.86 14.35 29.79
CA ALA A 318 41.74 14.51 28.35
C ALA A 318 42.77 15.51 27.78
N PRO A 319 43.39 15.24 26.61
CA PRO A 319 44.08 16.27 25.84
C PRO A 319 43.06 17.13 25.08
N LYS A 320 43.27 18.44 25.17
CA LYS A 320 42.57 19.51 24.46
C LYS A 320 42.59 19.29 22.93
N PRO A 321 41.48 19.49 22.20
CA PRO A 321 41.50 19.43 20.74
C PRO A 321 42.30 20.60 20.17
N SER A 322 43.32 20.30 19.37
CA SER A 322 44.03 21.27 18.53
C SER A 322 43.17 21.58 17.31
N SER A 323 43.05 22.87 17.01
CA SER A 323 42.38 23.43 15.85
C SER A 323 42.93 22.85 14.54
N ALA A 324 42.09 22.09 13.83
CA ALA A 324 42.30 21.75 12.43
C ALA A 324 41.35 22.57 11.56
N THR A 325 41.93 23.33 10.65
CA THR A 325 41.28 24.17 9.64
C THR A 325 40.35 23.34 8.77
N PRO A 326 39.12 23.80 8.45
CA PRO A 326 38.24 23.07 7.54
C PRO A 326 38.75 23.19 6.11
N THR A 327 39.17 22.06 5.53
CA THR A 327 39.28 21.91 4.08
C THR A 327 37.88 22.01 3.48
N ASN A 328 37.68 23.02 2.63
CA ASN A 328 36.48 23.21 1.82
C ASN A 328 36.16 21.93 1.04
N ALA A 329 35.14 21.20 1.46
CA ALA A 329 34.35 20.39 0.55
C ALA A 329 33.66 21.36 -0.43
N PRO A 330 33.62 21.08 -1.74
CA PRO A 330 32.85 21.91 -2.67
C PRO A 330 31.40 21.94 -2.21
N ALA A 331 30.84 23.15 -2.07
CA ALA A 331 29.40 23.31 -1.89
C ALA A 331 28.67 22.58 -3.04
N PRO A 332 27.55 21.88 -2.79
CA PRO A 332 26.73 21.35 -3.87
C PRO A 332 26.36 22.50 -4.80
N GLY A 333 26.63 22.35 -6.09
CA GLY A 333 26.19 23.30 -7.10
C GLY A 333 24.66 23.45 -7.09
N PRO A 334 24.11 24.49 -7.74
CA PRO A 334 22.67 24.67 -7.84
C PRO A 334 22.05 23.40 -8.43
N SER A 335 21.22 22.73 -7.64
CA SER A 335 20.54 21.50 -8.03
C SER A 335 19.51 21.83 -9.13
N THR A 336 19.54 21.09 -10.23
CA THR A 336 18.61 21.23 -11.37
C THR A 336 18.08 19.86 -11.77
N GLY A 337 16.83 19.76 -12.23
CA GLY A 337 16.24 18.49 -12.66
C GLY A 337 15.82 17.56 -11.50
N LEU A 338 15.98 16.24 -11.69
CA LEU A 338 15.45 15.20 -10.80
C LEU A 338 15.81 15.41 -9.32
N THR A 339 17.05 15.80 -9.00
CA THR A 339 17.52 15.92 -7.62
C THR A 339 16.81 17.03 -6.82
N ASN A 340 16.19 17.99 -7.50
CA ASN A 340 15.35 19.02 -6.85
C ASN A 340 14.04 18.46 -6.33
N ILE A 341 13.50 17.47 -7.04
CA ILE A 341 12.18 16.91 -6.79
C ILE A 341 12.31 15.66 -5.93
N LEU A 342 13.31 14.83 -6.22
CA LEU A 342 13.61 13.58 -5.53
C LEU A 342 15.06 13.60 -5.02
N PRO A 343 15.35 14.23 -3.88
CA PRO A 343 16.65 14.12 -3.22
C PRO A 343 16.94 12.68 -2.78
N GLU A 344 18.22 12.33 -2.60
CA GLU A 344 18.65 10.99 -2.17
C GLU A 344 17.97 10.55 -0.87
N GLU A 345 17.91 11.43 0.12
CA GLU A 345 17.25 11.16 1.40
C GLU A 345 15.79 10.77 1.19
N LEU A 346 15.08 11.48 0.31
CA LEU A 346 13.69 11.16 0.00
C LEU A 346 13.56 9.83 -0.75
N PHE A 347 14.46 9.54 -1.70
CA PHE A 347 14.49 8.25 -2.39
C PHE A 347 14.68 7.07 -1.43
N LEU A 348 15.68 7.17 -0.54
CA LEU A 348 15.93 6.15 0.49
C LEU A 348 14.77 6.02 1.47
N GLN A 349 14.09 7.12 1.76
CA GLN A 349 12.93 7.14 2.63
C GLN A 349 11.70 6.46 2.02
N ILE A 350 11.44 6.65 0.73
CA ILE A 350 10.26 6.09 0.06
C ILE A 350 10.47 4.66 -0.46
N PHE A 351 11.73 4.23 -0.66
CA PHE A 351 12.10 2.85 -0.99
C PHE A 351 13.13 2.28 0.00
N PRO A 352 12.79 2.14 1.30
CA PRO A 352 13.73 1.72 2.33
C PRO A 352 14.22 0.27 2.18
N GLN A 353 13.52 -0.53 1.38
CA GLN A 353 13.86 -1.94 1.10
C GLN A 353 14.32 -2.15 -0.34
N ALA A 354 14.67 -1.08 -1.07
CA ALA A 354 15.22 -1.21 -2.42
C ALA A 354 16.44 -2.14 -2.40
N LEU A 355 16.48 -3.08 -3.36
CA LEU A 355 17.65 -3.95 -3.51
C LEU A 355 18.92 -3.12 -3.78
N PRO A 356 20.12 -3.58 -3.32
CA PRO A 356 21.37 -2.84 -3.50
C PRO A 356 21.76 -2.51 -4.95
N ILE A 357 21.13 -3.16 -5.94
CA ILE A 357 21.30 -2.86 -7.38
C ILE A 357 20.71 -1.49 -7.75
N TYR A 358 19.69 -1.00 -7.03
CA TYR A 358 18.98 0.24 -7.27
C TYR A 358 19.65 1.44 -6.59
N LYS A 359 20.84 1.78 -7.06
CA LYS A 359 21.65 2.89 -6.53
C LYS A 359 21.10 4.25 -6.95
N TYR A 360 20.89 5.16 -6.01
CA TYR A 360 20.35 6.50 -6.29
C TYR A 360 21.27 7.32 -7.18
N GLU A 361 22.57 7.28 -6.93
CA GLU A 361 23.57 7.99 -7.74
C GLU A 361 23.54 7.55 -9.22
N LYS A 362 23.14 6.29 -9.47
CA LYS A 362 22.97 5.76 -10.82
C LYS A 362 21.66 6.20 -11.45
N LEU A 363 20.57 6.26 -10.69
CA LEU A 363 19.31 6.88 -11.16
C LEU A 363 19.57 8.32 -11.64
N VAL A 364 20.25 9.13 -10.84
CA VAL A 364 20.58 10.52 -11.20
C VAL A 364 21.45 10.59 -12.45
N ALA A 365 22.55 9.84 -12.50
CA ALA A 365 23.46 9.85 -13.65
C ALA A 365 22.81 9.40 -14.96
N ILE A 366 21.81 8.51 -14.91
CA ILE A 366 21.02 8.12 -16.08
C ILE A 366 19.96 9.17 -16.40
N ALA A 367 19.31 9.77 -15.40
CA ALA A 367 18.34 10.85 -15.61
C ALA A 367 18.98 12.06 -16.32
N ASP A 368 20.25 12.37 -16.02
CA ASP A 368 21.01 13.44 -16.70
C ASP A 368 21.19 13.22 -18.22
N LYS A 369 20.97 11.99 -18.71
CA LYS A 369 20.95 11.68 -20.16
C LYS A 369 19.64 12.09 -20.83
N TYR A 370 18.60 12.39 -20.05
CA TYR A 370 17.28 12.83 -20.49
C TYR A 370 17.00 14.23 -19.92
N PRO A 371 17.59 15.29 -20.48
CA PRO A 371 17.65 16.62 -19.84
C PRO A 371 16.27 17.31 -19.66
N GLU A 372 15.22 16.82 -20.33
CA GLU A 372 13.85 17.31 -20.18
C GLU A 372 13.07 16.57 -19.07
N PHE A 373 13.50 15.36 -18.68
CA PHE A 373 12.87 14.58 -17.60
C PHE A 373 12.94 15.35 -16.29
N ALA A 374 11.78 15.58 -15.67
CA ALA A 374 11.65 16.38 -14.45
C ALA A 374 12.20 17.83 -14.58
N ASN A 375 12.23 18.36 -15.80
CA ASN A 375 12.85 19.65 -16.11
C ASN A 375 12.22 20.34 -17.34
N THR A 376 10.91 20.26 -17.49
CA THR A 376 10.16 20.86 -18.61
C THR A 376 9.97 22.38 -18.47
N GLY A 377 10.33 22.94 -17.30
CA GLY A 377 10.09 24.35 -16.96
C GLY A 377 8.73 24.59 -16.31
N ASN A 378 7.93 23.54 -16.10
CA ASN A 378 6.69 23.57 -15.34
C ASN A 378 6.82 22.71 -14.09
N ALA A 379 7.04 23.34 -12.94
CA ALA A 379 7.33 22.64 -11.70
C ALA A 379 6.26 21.63 -11.26
N ASP A 380 4.98 21.86 -11.59
CA ASP A 380 3.91 20.91 -11.26
C ASP A 380 3.85 19.75 -12.25
N ALA A 381 4.12 20.00 -13.53
CA ALA A 381 4.27 18.93 -14.51
C ALA A 381 5.48 18.06 -14.19
N ASP A 382 6.61 18.67 -13.81
CA ASP A 382 7.84 17.97 -13.44
C ASP A 382 7.64 17.13 -12.17
N ARG A 383 6.95 17.66 -11.15
CA ARG A 383 6.60 16.89 -9.95
C ARG A 383 5.64 15.74 -10.25
N ARG A 384 4.64 15.95 -11.12
CA ARG A 384 3.74 14.88 -11.55
C ARG A 384 4.47 13.81 -12.36
N GLU A 385 5.39 14.20 -13.22
CA GLU A 385 6.22 13.26 -13.96
C GLU A 385 7.02 12.36 -13.01
N VAL A 386 7.74 12.95 -12.05
CA VAL A 386 8.48 12.17 -11.05
C VAL A 386 7.54 11.30 -10.23
N ALA A 387 6.40 11.82 -9.76
CA ALA A 387 5.42 11.03 -9.02
C ALA A 387 4.90 9.84 -9.83
N ALA A 388 4.63 10.03 -11.12
CA ALA A 388 4.17 8.98 -12.00
C ALA A 388 5.27 7.94 -12.25
N PHE A 389 6.50 8.37 -12.51
CA PHE A 389 7.64 7.47 -12.68
C PHE A 389 7.80 6.58 -11.44
N LEU A 390 7.82 7.18 -10.25
CA LEU A 390 7.90 6.47 -8.97
C LEU A 390 6.71 5.51 -8.75
N GLY A 391 5.50 5.95 -9.07
CA GLY A 391 4.28 5.15 -8.94
C GLY A 391 4.28 3.92 -9.82
N GLN A 392 4.72 4.07 -11.07
CA GLN A 392 4.79 2.96 -12.02
C GLN A 392 5.87 1.96 -11.61
N ILE A 393 7.10 2.41 -11.32
CA ILE A 393 8.19 1.48 -10.94
C ILE A 393 7.92 0.79 -9.61
N SER A 394 7.21 1.45 -8.68
CA SER A 394 6.78 0.88 -7.40
C SER A 394 5.91 -0.35 -7.62
N LEU A 395 4.91 -0.27 -8.51
CA LEU A 395 4.07 -1.42 -8.80
C LEU A 395 4.84 -2.52 -9.57
N GLU A 396 5.57 -2.15 -10.62
CA GLU A 396 6.27 -3.11 -11.48
C GLU A 396 7.32 -3.93 -10.71
N SER A 397 8.07 -3.29 -9.83
CA SER A 397 9.21 -3.92 -9.14
C SER A 397 8.93 -4.31 -7.69
N GLY A 398 7.69 -4.09 -7.21
CA GLY A 398 7.32 -4.26 -5.81
C GLY A 398 8.14 -3.37 -4.88
N ASP A 399 8.09 -2.05 -5.09
CA ASP A 399 8.88 -1.05 -4.37
C ASP A 399 10.39 -1.28 -4.46
N LEU A 400 10.89 -1.63 -5.66
CA LEU A 400 12.29 -1.92 -5.94
C LEU A 400 12.84 -3.12 -5.14
N ARG A 401 11.97 -4.00 -4.63
CA ARG A 401 12.36 -5.22 -3.90
C ARG A 401 12.64 -6.41 -4.83
N TYR A 402 12.27 -6.28 -6.09
CA TYR A 402 12.54 -7.27 -7.13
C TYR A 402 13.25 -6.62 -8.31
N VAL A 403 14.29 -7.30 -8.82
CA VAL A 403 15.01 -6.89 -10.04
C VAL A 403 14.67 -7.76 -11.24
N GLU A 404 14.16 -8.97 -10.99
CA GLU A 404 13.64 -9.87 -12.02
C GLU A 404 12.20 -10.26 -11.67
N GLU A 405 11.41 -10.51 -12.72
CA GLU A 405 10.05 -11.01 -12.61
C GLU A 405 10.00 -12.28 -11.74
N ILE A 406 9.00 -12.36 -10.87
CA ILE A 406 8.82 -13.50 -9.96
C ILE A 406 8.40 -14.74 -10.75
N ASN A 407 7.39 -14.59 -11.63
CA ASN A 407 6.85 -15.67 -12.43
C ASN A 407 7.44 -15.65 -13.85
N LYS A 408 8.67 -16.14 -13.98
CA LYS A 408 9.46 -16.01 -15.21
C LYS A 408 8.87 -16.81 -16.38
N SER A 409 8.75 -16.14 -17.52
CA SER A 409 8.40 -16.70 -18.83
C SER A 409 9.49 -16.40 -19.85
N THR A 410 9.54 -17.14 -20.96
CA THR A 410 10.50 -16.86 -22.03
C THR A 410 10.26 -15.48 -22.68
N MET A 411 9.00 -15.03 -22.77
CA MET A 411 8.60 -13.75 -23.38
C MET A 411 9.30 -13.47 -24.72
N CYS A 412 9.21 -14.43 -25.65
CA CYS A 412 9.86 -14.35 -26.96
C CYS A 412 8.79 -14.40 -28.06
N GLU A 413 8.77 -13.35 -28.89
CA GLU A 413 8.00 -13.30 -30.13
C GLU A 413 8.99 -13.19 -31.30
N PRO A 414 9.45 -14.33 -31.84
CA PRO A 414 10.54 -14.34 -32.81
C PRO A 414 10.07 -13.81 -34.17
N SER A 415 10.83 -12.87 -34.72
CA SER A 415 10.67 -12.37 -36.09
C SER A 415 12.04 -12.05 -36.70
N PRO A 416 12.15 -11.84 -38.02
CA PRO A 416 13.40 -11.40 -38.63
C PRO A 416 13.96 -10.09 -38.04
N LYS A 417 13.08 -9.18 -37.62
CA LYS A 417 13.45 -7.91 -36.98
C LYS A 417 13.85 -8.09 -35.51
N TYR A 418 13.16 -9.01 -34.82
CA TYR A 418 13.31 -9.27 -33.39
C TYR A 418 13.61 -10.76 -33.16
N PRO A 419 14.87 -11.20 -33.37
CA PRO A 419 15.24 -12.58 -33.10
C PRO A 419 15.25 -12.86 -31.59
N CYS A 420 15.19 -14.14 -31.23
CA CYS A 420 15.45 -14.60 -29.87
C CYS A 420 16.73 -15.43 -29.87
N ALA A 421 17.70 -15.05 -29.03
CA ALA A 421 18.90 -15.84 -28.81
C ALA A 421 18.58 -17.18 -28.13
N ALA A 422 19.29 -18.23 -28.54
CA ALA A 422 19.12 -19.57 -27.98
C ALA A 422 19.42 -19.58 -26.46
N GLY A 423 18.55 -20.21 -25.68
CA GLY A 423 18.70 -20.33 -24.22
C GLY A 423 18.47 -19.02 -23.44
N LYS A 424 18.04 -17.94 -24.10
CA LYS A 424 17.76 -16.65 -23.45
C LYS A 424 16.27 -16.44 -23.22
N GLN A 425 15.96 -15.68 -22.18
CA GLN A 425 14.61 -15.34 -21.75
C GLN A 425 14.49 -13.83 -21.48
N TYR A 426 13.35 -13.27 -21.85
CA TYR A 426 13.09 -11.82 -21.84
C TYR A 426 11.94 -11.46 -20.88
N PHE A 427 11.83 -12.19 -19.78
CA PHE A 427 10.97 -11.80 -18.65
C PHE A 427 11.37 -10.44 -18.08
N GLY A 428 10.50 -9.88 -17.23
CA GLY A 428 10.67 -8.54 -16.66
C GLY A 428 11.99 -8.37 -15.90
N ARG A 429 12.73 -7.30 -16.21
CA ARG A 429 13.92 -6.87 -15.45
C ARG A 429 13.94 -5.38 -15.17
N GLY A 430 14.53 -5.01 -14.03
CA GLY A 430 14.69 -3.63 -13.60
C GLY A 430 13.39 -2.95 -13.12
N PRO A 431 13.42 -1.63 -12.90
CA PRO A 431 12.34 -0.88 -12.24
C PRO A 431 11.03 -0.90 -13.02
N ILE A 432 11.09 -0.90 -14.36
CA ILE A 432 9.91 -0.92 -15.23
C ILE A 432 9.54 -2.34 -15.69
N GLN A 433 10.23 -3.37 -15.17
CA GLN A 433 10.08 -4.76 -15.60
C GLN A 433 10.14 -4.92 -17.14
N LEU A 434 11.22 -4.41 -17.75
CA LEU A 434 11.45 -4.49 -19.19
C LEU A 434 11.29 -5.94 -19.68
N SER A 435 10.31 -6.16 -20.55
CA SER A 435 9.88 -7.50 -20.98
C SER A 435 9.81 -7.58 -22.50
N TRP A 436 9.90 -8.81 -23.04
CA TRP A 436 9.87 -9.16 -24.46
C TRP A 436 11.12 -8.85 -25.29
N ASN A 437 11.51 -9.81 -26.13
CA ASN A 437 12.70 -9.74 -26.99
C ASN A 437 12.80 -8.47 -27.84
N TYR A 438 11.67 -7.92 -28.31
CA TYR A 438 11.67 -6.69 -29.10
C TYR A 438 12.08 -5.46 -28.29
N ASN A 439 11.66 -5.37 -27.03
CA ASN A 439 12.06 -4.28 -26.14
C ASN A 439 13.53 -4.39 -25.75
N TYR A 440 14.03 -5.61 -25.46
CA TYR A 440 15.46 -5.82 -25.22
C TYR A 440 16.29 -5.46 -26.46
N LYS A 441 15.82 -5.78 -27.67
CA LYS A 441 16.50 -5.41 -28.92
C LYS A 441 16.58 -3.90 -29.11
N ASP A 442 15.47 -3.19 -28.91
CA ASP A 442 15.42 -1.74 -29.15
C ASP A 442 16.12 -0.96 -28.03
N PHE A 443 16.02 -1.39 -26.77
CA PHE A 443 16.83 -0.85 -25.69
C PHE A 443 18.32 -1.10 -25.93
N GLY A 444 18.69 -2.33 -26.32
CA GLY A 444 20.07 -2.68 -26.65
C GLY A 444 20.67 -1.80 -27.73
N LYS A 445 19.90 -1.45 -28.77
CA LYS A 445 20.34 -0.45 -29.77
C LYS A 445 20.58 0.92 -29.14
N ALA A 446 19.69 1.39 -28.27
CA ALA A 446 19.81 2.69 -27.62
C ALA A 446 21.06 2.81 -26.74
N VAL A 447 21.51 1.71 -26.13
CA VAL A 447 22.72 1.66 -25.29
C VAL A 447 23.93 1.03 -25.97
N ASN A 448 23.83 0.73 -27.27
CA ASN A 448 24.86 0.07 -28.06
C ASN A 448 25.39 -1.26 -27.46
N LEU A 449 24.47 -2.11 -27.00
CA LEU A 449 24.73 -3.45 -26.46
C LEU A 449 23.80 -4.49 -27.10
N ASP A 450 24.28 -5.72 -27.25
CA ASP A 450 23.42 -6.84 -27.68
C ASP A 450 22.66 -7.45 -26.49
N LEU A 451 21.61 -6.75 -26.05
CA LEU A 451 20.75 -7.22 -24.96
C LEU A 451 19.80 -8.35 -25.37
N VAL A 452 19.75 -8.73 -26.66
CA VAL A 452 19.08 -9.98 -27.05
C VAL A 452 19.95 -11.18 -26.70
N ALA A 453 21.25 -11.08 -26.92
CA ALA A 453 22.22 -12.10 -26.52
C ALA A 453 22.58 -12.04 -25.02
N SER A 454 22.35 -10.92 -24.34
CA SER A 454 22.72 -10.75 -22.92
C SER A 454 21.64 -10.00 -22.11
N PRO A 455 20.39 -10.49 -22.07
CA PRO A 455 19.29 -9.80 -21.38
C PRO A 455 19.49 -9.69 -19.85
N GLU A 456 20.25 -10.60 -19.25
CA GLU A 456 20.62 -10.58 -17.82
C GLU A 456 21.38 -9.32 -17.38
N LEU A 457 22.00 -8.59 -18.31
CA LEU A 457 22.71 -7.36 -17.99
C LEU A 457 21.77 -6.29 -17.42
N VAL A 458 20.50 -6.27 -17.82
CA VAL A 458 19.50 -5.32 -17.29
C VAL A 458 19.26 -5.51 -15.79
N ALA A 459 19.50 -6.70 -15.24
CA ALA A 459 19.34 -6.99 -13.81
C ALA A 459 20.65 -6.99 -13.00
N THR A 460 21.80 -6.91 -13.66
CA THR A 460 23.12 -7.04 -13.00
C THR A 460 24.01 -5.82 -13.16
N ASP A 461 23.78 -4.98 -14.17
CA ASP A 461 24.50 -3.74 -14.38
C ASP A 461 23.77 -2.54 -13.74
N TYR A 462 24.52 -1.79 -12.92
CA TYR A 462 24.01 -0.67 -12.14
C TYR A 462 23.52 0.52 -12.98
N ASP A 463 24.01 0.67 -14.21
CA ASP A 463 23.57 1.73 -15.13
C ASP A 463 22.37 1.23 -15.94
N LEU A 464 22.45 0.02 -16.50
CA LEU A 464 21.39 -0.53 -17.36
C LEU A 464 20.08 -0.77 -16.61
N VAL A 465 20.13 -1.10 -15.32
CA VAL A 465 18.92 -1.28 -14.50
C VAL A 465 18.06 -0.02 -14.51
N TRP A 466 18.63 1.15 -14.27
CA TRP A 466 17.92 2.43 -14.31
C TRP A 466 17.68 2.93 -15.73
N TRP A 467 18.64 2.71 -16.63
CA TRP A 467 18.52 3.14 -18.02
C TRP A 467 17.40 2.39 -18.74
N SER A 468 17.10 1.14 -18.39
CA SER A 468 15.95 0.43 -18.96
C SER A 468 14.62 1.17 -18.70
N ALA A 469 14.43 1.67 -17.48
CA ALA A 469 13.22 2.39 -17.08
C ALA A 469 13.16 3.79 -17.71
N LEU A 470 14.24 4.56 -17.61
CA LEU A 470 14.30 5.92 -18.17
C LEU A 470 14.28 5.92 -19.70
N TRP A 471 14.88 4.93 -20.35
CA TRP A 471 14.72 4.73 -21.79
C TRP A 471 13.26 4.44 -22.13
N TYR A 472 12.63 3.46 -21.46
CA TYR A 472 11.24 3.13 -21.75
C TYR A 472 10.30 4.34 -21.60
N TRP A 473 10.55 5.16 -20.57
CA TRP A 473 9.81 6.37 -20.27
C TRP A 473 9.89 7.45 -21.36
N ASN A 474 11.07 7.58 -21.98
CA ASN A 474 11.38 8.66 -22.93
C ASN A 474 11.35 8.21 -24.40
N ASP A 475 11.21 6.91 -24.68
CA ASP A 475 11.21 6.35 -26.04
C ASP A 475 9.88 6.58 -26.77
N GLU A 476 9.95 6.80 -28.09
CA GLU A 476 8.75 6.91 -28.93
C GLU A 476 8.23 5.54 -29.33
N ARG A 477 7.05 5.19 -28.83
CA ARG A 477 6.41 3.90 -29.08
C ARG A 477 5.15 4.07 -29.92
N TRP A 478 4.69 2.96 -30.49
CA TRP A 478 3.48 2.94 -31.32
C TRP A 478 2.23 3.49 -30.60
N ASN A 479 2.19 3.39 -29.27
CA ASN A 479 1.10 3.86 -28.42
C ASN A 479 1.39 5.19 -27.70
N GLY A 480 2.56 5.80 -27.92
CA GLY A 480 2.94 7.13 -27.42
C GLY A 480 4.28 7.16 -26.67
N ASN A 481 4.59 8.32 -26.14
CA ASN A 481 5.78 8.60 -25.32
C ASN A 481 5.32 9.06 -23.94
N ILE A 482 5.82 8.44 -22.87
CA ILE A 482 5.31 8.71 -21.51
C ILE A 482 5.74 10.10 -21.05
N HIS A 483 7.03 10.43 -21.18
CA HIS A 483 7.58 11.74 -20.81
C HIS A 483 6.74 12.89 -21.39
N LYS A 484 6.39 12.81 -22.67
CA LYS A 484 5.63 13.87 -23.38
C LYS A 484 4.20 14.10 -22.86
N VAL A 485 3.59 13.12 -22.21
CA VAL A 485 2.16 13.19 -21.83
C VAL A 485 1.95 13.24 -20.32
N VAL A 486 2.84 12.63 -19.54
CA VAL A 486 2.57 12.27 -18.14
C VAL A 486 2.38 13.46 -17.21
N GLY A 487 3.01 14.61 -17.51
CA GLY A 487 2.87 15.84 -16.73
C GLY A 487 1.52 16.57 -16.91
N HIS A 488 0.74 16.19 -17.93
CA HIS A 488 -0.53 16.82 -18.31
C HIS A 488 -1.76 16.10 -17.73
N PRO A 489 -2.94 16.76 -17.66
CA PRO A 489 -4.19 16.10 -17.27
C PRO A 489 -4.48 14.86 -18.13
N GLY A 490 -4.85 13.73 -17.52
CA GLY A 490 -5.01 12.45 -18.22
C GLY A 490 -3.70 11.74 -18.61
N GLY A 491 -2.54 12.40 -18.40
CA GLY A 491 -1.22 11.86 -18.70
C GLY A 491 -0.90 10.57 -17.95
N PHE A 492 -1.31 10.47 -16.68
CA PHE A 492 -1.08 9.27 -15.87
C PHE A 492 -1.78 8.03 -16.44
N ALA A 493 -3.06 8.16 -16.80
CA ALA A 493 -3.82 7.08 -17.43
C ALA A 493 -3.20 6.66 -18.78
N LYS A 494 -2.67 7.63 -19.54
CA LYS A 494 -1.94 7.35 -20.78
C LYS A 494 -0.61 6.63 -20.53
N ALA A 495 0.11 6.99 -19.46
CA ALA A 495 1.31 6.25 -19.04
C ALA A 495 0.97 4.78 -18.73
N THR A 496 -0.09 4.53 -17.96
CA THR A 496 -0.60 3.17 -17.70
C THR A 496 -0.97 2.43 -18.99
N PHE A 497 -1.65 3.10 -19.92
CA PHE A 497 -1.95 2.52 -21.23
C PHE A 497 -0.70 2.16 -22.04
N ILE A 498 0.32 3.02 -22.01
CA ILE A 498 1.58 2.77 -22.71
C ILE A 498 2.30 1.56 -22.12
N ILE A 499 2.33 1.46 -20.79
CA ILE A 499 3.03 0.39 -20.05
C ILE A 499 2.31 -0.95 -20.19
N ASN A 500 1.00 -1.00 -19.90
CA ASN A 500 0.26 -2.27 -19.83
C ASN A 500 -1.22 -2.18 -20.28
N GLY A 501 -1.52 -1.32 -21.25
CA GLY A 501 -2.89 -1.03 -21.66
C GLY A 501 -3.71 -2.23 -22.14
N GLY A 502 -3.06 -3.26 -22.70
CA GLY A 502 -3.74 -4.48 -23.14
C GLY A 502 -4.33 -5.32 -21.99
N LEU A 503 -3.80 -5.16 -20.78
CA LEU A 503 -4.27 -5.88 -19.59
C LEU A 503 -5.03 -4.98 -18.62
N GLU A 504 -4.83 -3.66 -18.64
CA GLU A 504 -5.30 -2.76 -17.58
C GLU A 504 -6.25 -1.65 -18.03
N CYS A 505 -6.41 -1.42 -19.35
CA CYS A 505 -7.21 -0.32 -19.88
C CYS A 505 -8.40 -0.76 -20.74
N GLY A 506 -9.41 0.11 -20.84
CA GLY A 506 -10.67 -0.13 -21.53
C GLY A 506 -11.83 -0.43 -20.57
N VAL A 507 -13.02 -0.72 -21.11
CA VAL A 507 -14.26 -0.83 -20.31
C VAL A 507 -14.26 -2.02 -19.33
N ASN A 508 -13.54 -3.10 -19.65
CA ASN A 508 -13.48 -4.29 -18.81
C ASN A 508 -12.17 -5.07 -19.03
N PRO A 509 -11.04 -4.54 -18.54
CA PRO A 509 -9.74 -5.12 -18.80
C PRO A 509 -9.48 -6.36 -17.92
N PRO A 510 -8.68 -7.33 -18.37
CA PRO A 510 -8.38 -8.56 -17.63
C PRO A 510 -7.79 -8.34 -16.23
N ASN A 511 -7.00 -7.27 -16.05
CA ASN A 511 -6.28 -6.95 -14.83
C ASN A 511 -6.72 -5.58 -14.29
N HIS A 512 -8.03 -5.41 -14.11
CA HIS A 512 -8.61 -4.13 -13.72
C HIS A 512 -8.15 -3.60 -12.34
N ASP A 513 -7.75 -4.47 -11.42
CA ASP A 513 -7.30 -4.05 -10.08
C ASP A 513 -5.90 -3.44 -10.08
N SER A 514 -5.01 -3.82 -11.01
CA SER A 514 -3.65 -3.27 -11.05
C SER A 514 -3.63 -1.78 -11.34
N GLU A 515 -4.54 -1.27 -12.17
CA GLU A 515 -4.66 0.17 -12.41
C GLU A 515 -5.00 0.92 -11.11
N LYS A 516 -5.88 0.36 -10.26
CA LYS A 516 -6.23 0.99 -8.98
C LYS A 516 -4.98 1.15 -8.12
N SER A 517 -4.11 0.15 -8.08
CA SER A 517 -2.81 0.21 -7.40
C SER A 517 -1.85 1.23 -8.03
N ARG A 518 -1.83 1.36 -9.36
CA ARG A 518 -1.06 2.42 -10.06
C ARG A 518 -1.55 3.81 -9.64
N ILE A 519 -2.87 4.04 -9.68
CA ILE A 519 -3.47 5.33 -9.32
C ILE A 519 -3.20 5.65 -7.84
N ALA A 520 -3.33 4.67 -6.94
CA ALA A 520 -3.03 4.83 -5.52
C ALA A 520 -1.56 5.22 -5.30
N SER A 521 -0.63 4.53 -5.97
CA SER A 521 0.80 4.82 -5.90
C SER A 521 1.13 6.20 -6.46
N PHE A 522 0.53 6.59 -7.58
CA PHE A 522 0.70 7.93 -8.14
C PHE A 522 0.22 9.03 -7.20
N LYS A 523 -0.96 8.87 -6.59
CA LYS A 523 -1.49 9.81 -5.61
C LYS A 523 -0.56 9.90 -4.39
N LYS A 524 -0.10 8.76 -3.87
CA LYS A 524 0.89 8.70 -2.77
C LYS A 524 2.13 9.53 -3.11
N PHE A 525 2.72 9.36 -4.29
CA PHE A 525 3.93 10.11 -4.65
C PHE A 525 3.64 11.58 -4.99
N CYS A 526 2.47 11.91 -5.54
CA CYS A 526 2.04 13.30 -5.71
C CYS A 526 1.95 14.03 -4.36
N ASP A 527 1.36 13.38 -3.35
CA ASP A 527 1.26 13.93 -2.00
C ASP A 527 2.65 14.14 -1.37
N ILE A 528 3.55 13.17 -1.53
CA ILE A 528 4.94 13.26 -1.04
C ILE A 528 5.69 14.42 -1.69
N LEU A 529 5.51 14.61 -3.00
CA LEU A 529 6.18 15.64 -3.77
C LEU A 529 5.48 17.00 -3.71
N GLY A 530 4.33 17.09 -3.03
CA GLY A 530 3.57 18.33 -2.86
C GLY A 530 2.93 18.85 -4.13
N VAL A 531 2.39 17.96 -4.97
CA VAL A 531 1.69 18.32 -6.22
C VAL A 531 0.31 17.68 -6.29
N ALA A 532 -0.67 18.37 -6.89
CA ALA A 532 -1.97 17.76 -7.16
C ALA A 532 -1.85 16.71 -8.29
N PRO A 533 -2.44 15.50 -8.13
CA PRO A 533 -2.41 14.45 -9.16
C PRO A 533 -3.08 14.85 -10.48
N GLY A 534 -4.02 15.80 -10.43
CA GLY A 534 -4.88 16.15 -11.56
C GLY A 534 -6.03 15.15 -11.78
N ASP A 535 -6.75 15.36 -12.88
CA ASP A 535 -7.94 14.58 -13.23
C ASP A 535 -7.63 13.50 -14.29
N ASN A 536 -8.63 12.67 -14.59
CA ASN A 536 -8.58 11.62 -15.63
C ASN A 536 -7.48 10.57 -15.41
N LEU A 537 -7.33 10.12 -14.15
CA LEU A 537 -6.27 9.19 -13.74
C LEU A 537 -6.52 7.74 -14.19
N SER A 538 -7.74 7.39 -14.57
CA SER A 538 -8.09 6.04 -15.01
C SER A 538 -8.23 5.98 -16.54
N CYS A 539 -7.61 4.96 -17.13
CA CYS A 539 -7.79 4.43 -18.47
C CYS A 539 -8.90 3.35 -18.57
N GLN A 540 -9.65 3.07 -17.50
CA GLN A 540 -10.76 2.10 -17.49
C GLN A 540 -12.10 2.72 -17.87
N THR A 541 -12.11 3.44 -18.98
CA THR A 541 -13.33 4.09 -19.50
C THR A 541 -13.55 3.72 -20.96
N ALA A 542 -14.79 3.91 -21.43
CA ALA A 542 -15.11 3.74 -22.85
C ALA A 542 -14.43 4.77 -23.75
N ASP A 543 -13.96 5.87 -23.16
CA ASP A 543 -13.32 6.98 -23.86
C ASP A 543 -11.79 6.79 -24.02
N PHE A 544 -11.25 5.66 -23.52
CA PHE A 544 -9.83 5.31 -23.64
C PHE A 544 -9.53 4.33 -24.79
N PRO A 545 -8.39 4.49 -25.50
CA PRO A 545 -7.41 5.57 -25.35
C PRO A 545 -7.96 6.92 -25.87
N PRO A 546 -7.64 8.05 -25.20
CA PRO A 546 -8.11 9.36 -25.65
C PRO A 546 -7.61 9.66 -27.06
N LYS A 547 -8.49 10.25 -27.88
CA LYS A 547 -8.19 10.59 -29.29
C LYS A 547 -7.07 11.63 -29.45
N ALA A 548 -6.78 12.40 -28.40
CA ALA A 548 -5.64 13.30 -28.31
C ALA A 548 -5.26 13.50 -26.84
N LEU A 549 -3.96 13.50 -26.56
CA LEU A 549 -3.31 14.01 -25.35
C LEU A 549 -2.09 14.82 -25.76
#